data_AF-A0A1D2A2Q3-F1
#
_entry.id   AF-A0A1D2A2Q3-F1
#
_cell.length_a   1.000
_cell.length_b   1.000
_cell.length_c   1.000
_cell.angle_alpha   90.00
_cell.angle_beta   90.00
_cell.angle_gamma   90.00
#
_symmetry.space_group_name_H-M   'P 1'
#
loop_
_entity.id
_entity.type
_entity.pdbx_description
1 polymer ?
#
loop_
_entity_poly.entity_id
_entity_poly.type
_entity_poly.pdbx_seq_one_letter_code
_entity_poly.pdbx_strand_id
1 'polypeptide(L)'
;MPASRLGPQVYVNREDLDFGMVADLQPIQEWDLVDNTAGVVDYPTQASKFNGVHSLTLHFPETLGGGDATQINFVGFKGTCVSRDRRAVEAVYETKPMPSDHKVADLAGAAWRLG
;
A
#
# COMPACT_ATOMS: atom_id res chain seq x y z
N MET A 1 -21.27 10.19 13.70
CA MET A 1 -20.01 9.61 13.19
C MET A 1 -19.97 9.91 11.69
N PRO A 2 -18.99 10.64 11.15
CA PRO A 2 -18.85 10.72 9.70
C PRO A 2 -18.57 9.30 9.17
N ALA A 3 -19.22 8.92 8.08
CA ALA A 3 -18.99 7.62 7.43
C ALA A 3 -17.50 7.51 7.11
N SER A 4 -16.83 6.48 7.63
CA SER A 4 -15.47 6.16 7.24
C SER A 4 -15.45 5.94 5.73
N ARG A 5 -14.65 6.72 5.01
CA ARG A 5 -14.47 6.54 3.57
C ARG A 5 -13.56 5.34 3.35
N LEU A 6 -14.04 4.36 2.59
CA LEU A 6 -13.44 3.01 2.49
C LEU A 6 -12.41 2.88 1.37
N GLY A 7 -11.79 3.97 0.93
CA GLY A 7 -10.86 3.92 -0.21
C GLY A 7 -9.48 4.49 0.05
N PRO A 8 -8.58 4.38 -0.95
CA PRO A 8 -7.18 4.65 -0.74
C PRO A 8 -6.94 6.14 -0.53
N GLN A 9 -6.05 6.38 0.42
CA GLN A 9 -5.42 7.66 0.66
C GLN A 9 -4.18 7.74 -0.22
N VAL A 10 -4.03 8.84 -0.97
CA VAL A 10 -2.88 9.04 -1.85
C VAL A 10 -1.95 10.12 -1.33
N TYR A 11 -0.66 9.85 -1.50
CA TYR A 11 0.42 10.77 -1.23
C TYR A 11 1.33 10.81 -2.45
N VAL A 12 1.95 11.96 -2.70
CA VAL A 12 2.82 12.17 -3.85
C VAL A 12 4.16 12.73 -3.39
N ASN A 13 5.23 12.34 -4.07
CA ASN A 13 6.56 12.94 -3.92
C ASN A 13 7.11 12.86 -2.49
N ARG A 14 6.82 11.76 -1.80
CA ARG A 14 7.35 11.42 -0.48
C ARG A 14 8.00 10.05 -0.56
N GLU A 15 9.18 9.92 0.05
CA GLU A 15 9.95 8.67 0.12
C GLU A 15 10.15 8.20 1.57
N ASP A 16 9.72 9.02 2.53
CA ASP A 16 9.86 8.86 3.98
C ASP A 16 8.58 8.33 4.65
N LEU A 17 7.59 7.89 3.86
CA LEU A 17 6.30 7.44 4.40
C LEU A 17 6.43 6.07 5.06
N ASP A 18 5.93 5.97 6.29
CA ASP A 18 5.68 4.73 7.01
C ASP A 18 4.22 4.70 7.53
N PHE A 19 3.80 3.55 8.07
CA PHE A 19 2.44 3.32 8.57
C PHE A 19 2.04 4.25 9.74
N GLY A 20 2.99 4.70 10.55
CA GLY A 20 2.72 5.66 11.63
C GLY A 20 2.46 7.05 11.06
N MET A 21 3.31 7.49 10.13
CA MET A 21 3.19 8.81 9.52
C MET A 21 1.91 8.97 8.69
N VAL A 22 1.52 7.96 7.91
CA VAL A 22 0.29 8.07 7.09
C VAL A 22 -0.98 8.24 7.95
N ALA A 23 -0.99 7.79 9.21
CA ALA A 23 -2.12 7.98 10.10
C ALA A 23 -2.33 9.46 10.50
N ASP A 24 -1.24 10.23 10.58
CA ASP A 24 -1.26 11.64 10.98
C ASP A 24 -1.20 12.61 9.80
N LEU A 25 -0.75 12.15 8.63
CA LEU A 25 -0.60 12.97 7.44
C LEU A 25 -1.91 13.12 6.67
N GLN A 26 -2.22 14.37 6.31
CA GLN A 26 -3.34 14.62 5.41
C GLN A 26 -3.02 14.12 3.99
N PRO A 27 -3.82 13.19 3.43
CA PRO A 27 -3.63 12.75 2.06
C PRO A 27 -3.94 13.88 1.08
N ILE A 28 -3.28 13.84 -0.08
CA ILE A 28 -3.51 14.85 -1.11
C ILE A 28 -4.91 14.70 -1.70
N GLN A 29 -5.38 13.45 -1.81
CA GLN A 29 -6.73 13.09 -2.21
C GLN A 29 -7.10 11.73 -1.60
N GLU A 30 -8.39 11.53 -1.41
CA GLU A 30 -8.99 10.25 -1.05
C GLU A 30 -10.01 9.90 -2.13
N TRP A 31 -10.17 8.61 -2.40
CA TRP A 31 -11.25 8.10 -3.25
C TRP A 31 -12.15 7.19 -2.42
N ASP A 32 -13.41 7.10 -2.80
CA ASP A 32 -14.32 6.09 -2.28
C ASP A 32 -14.25 4.86 -3.21
N LEU A 33 -13.67 3.76 -2.72
CA LEU A 33 -13.65 2.51 -3.47
C LEU A 33 -15.07 1.99 -3.66
N VAL A 34 -15.35 1.52 -4.86
CA VAL A 34 -16.55 0.76 -5.18
C VAL A 34 -16.16 -0.64 -5.63
N ASP A 35 -17.07 -1.59 -5.46
CA ASP A 35 -16.86 -2.94 -5.97
C ASP A 35 -16.73 -2.89 -7.50
N ASN A 36 -15.58 -3.36 -7.99
CA ASN A 36 -15.16 -3.25 -9.39
C ASN A 36 -14.67 -4.60 -9.92
N THR A 37 -15.50 -5.64 -9.78
CA THR A 37 -15.25 -6.98 -10.34
C THR A 37 -14.94 -6.98 -11.84
N ALA A 38 -15.47 -6.01 -12.59
CA ALA A 38 -15.23 -5.89 -14.03
C ALA A 38 -13.93 -5.14 -14.40
N GLY A 39 -13.26 -4.49 -13.45
CA GLY A 39 -12.01 -3.76 -13.71
C GLY A 39 -12.15 -2.52 -14.60
N VAL A 40 -13.34 -1.92 -14.70
CA VAL A 40 -13.65 -0.80 -15.62
C VAL A 40 -13.86 0.54 -14.93
N VAL A 41 -13.83 0.59 -13.59
CA VAL A 41 -14.00 1.84 -12.84
C VAL A 41 -12.73 2.70 -12.91
N ASP A 42 -12.93 3.95 -13.31
CA ASP A 42 -11.94 5.02 -13.22
C ASP A 42 -12.22 5.93 -12.04
N TYR A 43 -11.18 6.25 -11.27
CA TYR A 43 -11.27 7.19 -10.17
C TYR A 43 -10.81 8.59 -10.60
N PRO A 44 -11.69 9.61 -10.65
CA PRO A 44 -11.32 10.94 -11.09
C PRO A 44 -10.36 11.60 -10.10
N THR A 45 -9.35 12.28 -10.62
CA THR A 45 -8.33 12.97 -9.82
C THR A 45 -8.40 14.47 -10.05
N GLN A 46 -8.13 15.27 -9.02
CA GLN A 46 -8.01 16.71 -9.17
C GLN A 46 -6.63 17.05 -9.73
N ALA A 47 -6.51 17.15 -11.06
CA ALA A 47 -5.22 17.29 -11.76
C ALA A 47 -4.29 18.37 -11.20
N SER A 48 -4.82 19.47 -10.67
CA SER A 48 -4.02 20.53 -10.03
C SER A 48 -3.19 20.06 -8.83
N LYS A 49 -3.63 19.00 -8.15
CA LYS A 49 -2.92 18.38 -7.03
C LYS A 49 -1.83 17.39 -7.48
N PHE A 50 -1.90 16.91 -8.73
CA PHE A 50 -1.00 15.87 -9.26
C PHE A 50 -0.01 16.44 -10.28
N ASN A 51 0.45 17.68 -10.08
CA ASN A 51 1.46 18.29 -10.93
C ASN A 51 2.87 17.80 -10.55
N GLY A 52 3.66 17.37 -11.55
CA GLY A 52 5.07 17.01 -11.34
C GLY A 52 5.29 15.77 -10.45
N VAL A 53 4.37 14.80 -10.52
CA VAL A 53 4.45 13.57 -9.71
C VAL A 53 5.63 12.71 -10.16
N HIS A 54 6.47 12.33 -9.21
CA HIS A 54 7.61 11.45 -9.41
C HIS A 54 7.56 10.18 -8.56
N SER A 55 6.89 10.24 -7.41
CA SER A 55 6.53 9.10 -6.56
C SER A 55 5.05 9.21 -6.22
N LEU A 56 4.35 8.07 -6.17
CA LEU A 56 2.94 7.99 -5.79
C LEU A 56 2.73 6.80 -4.85
N THR A 57 2.20 7.08 -3.67
CA THR A 57 1.96 6.08 -2.61
C THR A 57 0.45 5.96 -2.40
N LEU A 58 -0.05 4.72 -2.45
CA LEU A 58 -1.44 4.38 -2.18
C LEU A 58 -1.52 3.63 -0.85
N HIS A 59 -2.15 4.24 0.14
CA HIS A 59 -2.40 3.63 1.44
C HIS A 59 -3.86 3.19 1.54
N PHE A 60 -4.09 1.92 1.89
CA PHE A 60 -5.42 1.31 2.01
C PHE A 60 -5.69 1.04 3.50
N PRO A 61 -6.40 1.95 4.21
CA PRO A 61 -6.61 1.82 5.65
C PRO A 61 -7.64 0.75 6.00
N GLU A 62 -8.59 0.48 5.11
CA GLU A 62 -9.66 -0.50 5.31
C GLU A 62 -9.89 -1.33 4.04
N THR A 63 -10.33 -2.57 4.22
CA THR A 63 -10.73 -3.46 3.12
C THR A 63 -12.17 -3.19 2.73
N LEU A 64 -12.41 -3.02 1.43
CA LEU A 64 -13.76 -2.89 0.89
C LEU A 64 -14.61 -4.12 1.27
N GLY A 65 -15.77 -3.90 1.88
CA GLY A 65 -16.69 -4.98 2.29
C GLY A 65 -16.29 -5.70 3.58
N GLY A 66 -15.27 -5.23 4.32
CA GLY A 66 -14.89 -5.78 5.62
C GLY A 66 -14.21 -7.15 5.57
N GLY A 67 -13.62 -7.50 4.42
CA GLY A 67 -12.83 -8.72 4.29
C GLY A 67 -11.45 -8.63 4.96
N ASP A 68 -10.82 -9.78 5.17
CA ASP A 68 -9.54 -9.87 5.88
C ASP A 68 -8.35 -9.29 5.09
N ALA A 69 -8.46 -9.19 3.76
CA ALA A 69 -7.41 -8.70 2.89
C ALA A 69 -7.93 -7.91 1.68
N THR A 70 -7.21 -6.87 1.31
CA THR A 70 -7.43 -6.12 0.07
C THR A 70 -6.62 -6.75 -1.08
N GLN A 71 -7.31 -7.26 -2.10
CA GLN A 71 -6.68 -7.77 -3.31
C GLN A 71 -6.73 -6.72 -4.42
N ILE A 72 -5.57 -6.34 -4.94
CA ILE A 72 -5.44 -5.39 -6.05
C ILE A 72 -5.00 -6.15 -7.29
N ASN A 73 -5.92 -6.30 -8.25
CA ASN A 73 -5.63 -7.03 -9.50
C ASN A 73 -4.91 -6.16 -10.53
N PHE A 74 -5.27 -4.88 -10.62
CA PHE A 74 -4.70 -3.95 -11.59
C PHE A 74 -4.73 -2.51 -11.07
N VAL A 75 -3.70 -1.74 -11.40
CA VAL A 75 -3.63 -0.29 -11.18
C VAL A 75 -3.20 0.37 -12.49
N GLY A 76 -4.06 1.24 -13.02
CA GLY A 76 -3.80 2.01 -14.23
C GLY A 76 -3.76 3.50 -13.93
N PHE A 77 -2.76 4.20 -14.46
CA PHE A 77 -2.67 5.65 -14.39
C PHE A 77 -3.00 6.25 -15.75
N LYS A 78 -3.90 7.24 -15.78
CA LYS A 78 -4.25 8.01 -16.97
C LYS A 78 -3.75 9.44 -16.81
N GLY A 79 -2.96 9.91 -17.77
CA GLY A 79 -2.40 11.26 -17.74
C GLY A 79 -1.31 11.47 -18.77
N THR A 80 -0.68 12.63 -18.71
CA THR A 80 0.49 12.95 -19.54
C THR A 80 1.76 12.67 -18.78
N CYS A 81 2.66 11.90 -19.38
CA CYS A 81 4.00 11.68 -18.85
C CYS A 81 4.98 12.57 -19.62
N VAL A 82 5.82 13.31 -18.89
CA VAL A 82 6.98 13.98 -19.47
C VAL A 82 8.18 13.09 -19.19
N SER A 83 8.79 12.56 -20.24
CA SER A 83 9.97 11.70 -20.11
C SER A 83 11.11 12.49 -19.44
N ARG A 84 11.47 12.05 -18.23
CA ARG A 84 12.77 12.33 -17.63
C ARG A 84 13.51 11.01 -17.61
N ASP A 85 14.77 11.01 -18.03
CA ASP A 85 15.69 9.87 -17.88
C ASP A 85 15.79 9.50 -16.39
N ARG A 86 14.92 8.60 -15.94
CA ARG A 86 15.00 7.96 -14.64
C ARG A 86 15.66 6.62 -14.88
N ARG A 87 16.88 6.45 -14.36
CA ARG A 87 17.49 5.13 -14.21
C ARG A 87 16.50 4.24 -13.47
N ALA A 88 16.24 3.04 -14.00
CA ALA A 88 15.21 2.14 -13.53
C ALA A 88 15.32 1.95 -12.01
N VAL A 89 14.27 2.33 -11.28
CA VAL A 89 14.14 2.01 -9.86
C VAL A 89 13.66 0.56 -9.81
N GLU A 90 14.50 -0.29 -9.25
CA GLU A 90 14.26 -1.71 -9.03
C GLU A 90 13.00 -1.90 -8.20
N ALA A 91 11.94 -2.44 -8.80
CA ALA A 91 10.78 -2.90 -8.06
C ALA A 91 11.17 -4.21 -7.35
N VAL A 92 11.64 -4.10 -6.11
CA VAL A 92 11.90 -5.27 -5.27
C VAL A 92 10.55 -5.85 -4.85
N TYR A 93 10.14 -6.91 -5.52
CA TYR A 93 9.02 -7.74 -5.09
C TYR A 93 9.59 -8.81 -4.15
N GLU A 94 9.59 -8.55 -2.84
CA GLU A 94 9.96 -9.58 -1.85
C GLU A 94 8.85 -10.64 -1.77
N THR A 95 8.90 -11.63 -2.66
CA THR A 95 8.00 -12.80 -2.64
C THR A 95 8.55 -13.99 -1.86
N LYS A 96 9.35 -13.76 -0.82
CA LYS A 96 9.71 -14.82 0.12
C LYS A 96 9.80 -14.25 1.54
N PRO A 97 8.99 -14.75 2.50
CA PRO A 97 9.32 -14.55 3.90
C PRO A 97 10.75 -15.03 4.11
N MET A 98 11.60 -14.24 4.78
CA MET A 98 12.90 -14.69 5.25
C MET A 98 12.66 -15.52 6.52
N PRO A 99 12.72 -16.88 6.48
CA PRO A 99 12.43 -17.71 7.64
C PRO A 99 13.50 -17.63 8.75
N SER A 100 14.51 -16.77 8.60
CA SER A 100 15.63 -16.67 9.55
C SER A 100 15.40 -15.76 10.76
N ASP A 101 14.31 -14.98 10.83
CA ASP A 101 14.15 -14.02 11.93
C ASP A 101 12.97 -14.27 12.89
N HIS A 102 12.24 -15.38 12.72
CA HIS A 102 11.27 -15.83 13.71
C HIS A 102 11.91 -16.93 14.57
N LYS A 103 12.59 -16.56 15.66
CA LYS A 103 12.85 -17.51 16.74
C LYS A 103 11.54 -17.79 17.46
N VAL A 104 10.84 -18.82 17.01
CA VAL A 104 9.70 -19.39 17.73
C VAL A 104 10.24 -19.92 19.06
N ALA A 105 9.72 -19.39 20.18
CA ALA A 105 10.03 -19.93 21.50
C ALA A 105 9.44 -21.33 21.59
N ASP A 106 10.30 -22.35 21.55
CA ASP A 106 9.89 -23.72 21.79
C ASP A 106 9.88 -23.99 23.30
N LEU A 107 8.68 -24.07 23.86
CA LEU A 107 8.41 -24.69 25.16
C LEU A 107 7.84 -26.08 24.88
N ALA A 108 8.68 -27.12 24.98
CA ALA A 108 8.48 -28.31 25.83
C ALA A 108 9.17 -29.57 25.26
N GLY A 109 10.07 -30.19 26.05
CA GLY A 109 10.45 -31.58 25.80
C GLY A 109 11.77 -32.04 26.44
N ALA A 110 11.71 -32.36 27.75
CA ALA A 110 12.48 -33.40 28.45
C ALA A 110 13.94 -33.73 28.02
N ALA A 111 14.91 -33.46 28.91
CA ALA A 111 15.71 -34.48 29.61
C ALA A 111 16.95 -33.85 30.26
N TRP A 112 16.96 -33.85 31.59
CA TRP A 112 18.11 -33.49 32.40
C TRP A 112 19.10 -34.67 32.46
N ARG A 113 20.39 -34.37 32.25
CA ARG A 113 21.62 -35.08 32.66
C ARG A 113 21.73 -36.60 32.42
N LEU A 114 22.86 -37.04 31.84
CA LEU A 114 23.99 -37.68 32.55
C LEU A 114 24.97 -38.30 31.54
N GLY A 115 26.27 -38.19 31.81
CA GLY A 115 27.35 -38.84 31.07
C GLY A 115 28.64 -38.05 31.17
#